data_AF-A0AB74UZV2-F1
#
_entry.id   AF-A0AB74UZV2-F1
#
_cell.length_a   1.000
_cell.length_b   1.000
_cell.length_c   1.000
_cell.angle_alpha   90.00
_cell.angle_beta   90.00
_cell.angle_gamma   90.00
#
_symmetry.space_group_name_H-M   'P 1'
#
loop_
_entity.id
_entity.type
_entity.pdbx_description
1 polymer ?
#
loop_
_entity_poly.entity_id
_entity_poly.type
_entity_poly.pdbx_seq_one_letter_code
_entity_poly.pdbx_strand_id
1 'polypeptide(L)'
;MMKRLLETRTDGWTLLIRLLVGLVVFVPEGLQKLIFPSILGAGRFAKIGLPWPEFLGPFVGVFELTCGLLIVLGLLTRLACIPLIIVMMVAIVSTKVPMWLGHDLGIFHVASLSRYGFWSMAHEARNDFCMLLGCLYLLIEGGGRWSLDARILAHRALSC
;
A
#
# COMPACT_ATOMS: atom_id res chain seq x y z
N MET A 1 14.25 -20.20 -28.71
CA MET A 1 14.74 -19.68 -27.41
C MET A 1 14.52 -18.17 -27.29
N MET A 2 15.14 -17.34 -28.15
CA MET A 2 15.09 -15.86 -28.08
C MET A 2 13.66 -15.27 -28.14
N LYS A 3 12.79 -15.81 -29.02
CA LYS A 3 11.39 -15.36 -29.15
C LYS A 3 10.61 -15.44 -27.83
N ARG A 4 10.81 -16.49 -27.03
CA ARG A 4 10.12 -16.67 -25.76
C ARG A 4 10.60 -15.70 -24.67
N LEU A 5 11.83 -15.21 -24.76
CA LEU A 5 12.38 -14.18 -23.86
C LEU A 5 11.86 -12.78 -24.20
N LEU A 6 11.49 -12.55 -25.46
CA LEU A 6 10.98 -11.26 -25.95
C LEU A 6 9.45 -11.25 -26.09
N GLU A 7 8.78 -12.39 -25.92
CA GLU A 7 7.32 -12.52 -25.89
C GLU A 7 6.76 -11.85 -24.63
N THR A 8 6.18 -10.67 -24.79
CA THR A 8 5.41 -10.01 -23.73
C THR A 8 4.01 -10.61 -23.65
N ARG A 9 3.70 -11.31 -22.56
CA ARG A 9 2.35 -11.82 -22.26
C ARG A 9 1.67 -10.96 -21.21
N THR A 10 0.43 -10.57 -21.47
CA THR A 10 -0.36 -9.68 -20.60
C THR A 10 -1.17 -10.45 -19.54
N ASP A 11 -1.07 -11.77 -19.48
CA ASP A 11 -2.13 -12.56 -18.87
C ASP A 11 -1.86 -13.10 -17.45
N GLY A 12 -2.83 -12.85 -16.56
CA GLY A 12 -3.08 -13.59 -15.32
C GLY A 12 -2.18 -13.33 -14.11
N TRP A 13 -0.97 -12.82 -14.32
CA TRP A 13 0.02 -12.61 -13.24
C TRP A 13 -0.28 -11.41 -12.33
N THR A 14 -1.38 -10.70 -12.56
CA THR A 14 -1.93 -9.70 -11.63
C THR A 14 -2.09 -10.25 -10.21
N LEU A 15 -2.24 -11.58 -10.05
CA LEU A 15 -2.20 -12.24 -8.74
C LEU A 15 -0.90 -11.96 -7.98
N LEU A 16 0.27 -11.95 -8.65
CA LEU A 16 1.55 -11.69 -7.98
C LEU A 16 1.59 -10.27 -7.41
N ILE A 17 1.05 -9.28 -8.15
CA ILE A 17 0.94 -7.91 -7.65
C ILE A 17 -0.05 -7.82 -6.50
N ARG A 18 -1.18 -8.55 -6.56
CA ARG A 18 -2.14 -8.63 -5.44
C ARG A 18 -1.51 -9.23 -4.18
N LEU A 19 -0.71 -10.28 -4.31
CA LEU A 19 -0.01 -10.88 -3.20
C LEU A 19 1.08 -9.95 -2.65
N LEU A 20 1.84 -9.28 -3.52
CA LEU A 20 2.83 -8.31 -3.10
C LEU A 20 2.19 -7.14 -2.33
N VAL A 21 1.19 -6.49 -2.90
CA VAL A 21 0.52 -5.32 -2.30
C VAL A 21 -0.27 -5.74 -1.06
N GLY A 22 -1.19 -6.70 -1.21
CA GLY A 22 -2.11 -7.09 -0.16
C GLY A 22 -1.47 -8.00 0.90
N LEU A 23 -0.97 -9.17 0.50
CA LEU A 23 -0.56 -10.22 1.45
C LEU A 23 0.77 -9.90 2.13
N VAL A 24 1.77 -9.43 1.38
CA VAL A 24 3.12 -9.21 1.91
C VAL A 24 3.21 -7.88 2.66
N VAL A 25 2.49 -6.85 2.21
CA VAL A 25 2.65 -5.51 2.77
C VAL A 25 1.45 -5.03 3.58
N PHE A 26 0.29 -4.77 2.96
CA PHE A 26 -0.80 -4.08 3.65
C PHE A 26 -1.48 -4.90 4.75
N VAL A 27 -1.62 -6.22 4.59
CA VAL A 27 -2.20 -7.08 5.63
C VAL A 27 -1.30 -7.09 6.89
N PRO A 28 0.01 -7.38 6.80
CA PRO A 28 0.91 -7.28 7.94
C PRO A 28 1.00 -5.86 8.51
N GLU A 29 1.16 -4.83 7.69
CA GLU A 29 1.28 -3.43 8.14
C GLU A 29 0.04 -2.95 8.89
N GLY A 30 -1.15 -3.24 8.36
CA GLY A 30 -2.42 -2.90 9.00
C GLY A 30 -2.59 -3.65 10.33
N LEU A 31 -2.29 -4.96 10.33
CA LEU A 31 -2.38 -5.77 11.54
C LEU A 31 -1.38 -5.31 12.62
N GLN A 32 -0.15 -4.99 12.24
CA GLN A 32 0.89 -4.52 13.15
C GLN A 32 0.54 -3.18 13.78
N LYS A 33 -0.14 -2.28 13.07
CA LYS A 33 -0.66 -1.02 13.64
C LYS A 33 -1.70 -1.27 14.74
N LEU A 34 -2.46 -2.37 14.65
CA LEU A 34 -3.47 -2.74 15.64
C LEU A 34 -2.89 -3.52 16.82
N ILE A 35 -1.93 -4.42 16.58
CA ILE A 35 -1.28 -5.23 17.63
C ILE A 35 -0.23 -4.42 18.41
N PHE A 36 0.51 -3.53 17.72
CA PHE A 36 1.59 -2.73 18.29
C PHE A 36 1.33 -1.22 18.15
N PRO A 37 0.23 -0.70 18.74
CA PRO A 37 -0.19 0.69 18.53
C PRO A 37 0.84 1.72 19.05
N SER A 38 1.57 1.40 20.12
CA SER A 38 2.60 2.28 20.68
C SER A 38 3.86 2.40 19.82
N ILE A 39 4.13 1.43 18.94
CA ILE A 39 5.36 1.38 18.14
C ILE A 39 5.09 1.75 16.69
N LEU A 40 4.01 1.22 16.10
CA LEU A 40 3.73 1.30 14.67
C LEU A 40 2.45 2.07 14.34
N GLY A 41 1.50 2.14 15.28
CA GLY A 41 0.25 2.89 15.15
C GLY A 41 0.32 4.29 15.76
N ALA A 42 -0.53 4.55 16.75
CA ALA A 42 -0.67 5.85 17.43
C ALA A 42 0.66 6.45 17.91
N GLY A 43 1.54 5.65 18.52
CA GLY A 43 2.82 6.15 19.02
C GLY A 43 3.78 6.58 17.91
N ARG A 44 3.73 5.92 16.73
CA ARG A 44 4.49 6.35 15.55
C ARG A 44 3.90 7.63 14.96
N PHE A 45 2.58 7.71 14.87
CA PHE A 45 1.89 8.86 14.30
C PHE A 45 2.07 10.12 15.16
N ALA A 46 2.12 9.96 16.48
CA ALA A 46 2.48 11.03 17.41
C ALA A 46 3.90 11.55 17.15
N LYS A 47 4.88 10.65 16.96
CA LYS A 47 6.26 11.03 16.61
C LYS A 47 6.38 11.74 15.27
N ILE A 48 5.55 11.37 14.29
CA ILE A 48 5.49 12.03 12.98
C ILE A 48 4.83 13.41 13.12
N GLY A 49 4.00 13.67 14.13
CA GLY A 49 3.25 14.92 14.29
C GLY A 49 1.87 14.93 13.62
N LEU A 50 1.30 13.75 13.36
CA LEU A 50 -0.06 13.64 12.82
C LEU A 50 -1.13 14.07 13.86
N PRO A 51 -2.21 14.74 13.44
CA PRO A 51 -3.29 15.14 14.35
C PRO A 51 -4.08 13.91 14.84
N TRP A 52 -4.53 13.92 16.09
CA TRP A 52 -5.26 12.81 16.72
C TRP A 52 -4.65 11.40 16.46
N PRO A 53 -3.39 11.14 16.86
CA PRO A 53 -2.71 9.87 16.60
C PRO A 53 -3.47 8.64 17.09
N GLU A 54 -4.13 8.75 18.24
CA GLU A 54 -4.93 7.67 18.86
C GLU A 54 -6.14 7.26 18.02
N PHE A 55 -6.67 8.18 17.20
CA PHE A 55 -7.73 7.86 16.25
C PHE A 55 -7.16 7.43 14.90
N LEU A 56 -6.21 8.20 14.35
CA LEU A 56 -5.66 7.92 13.03
C LEU A 56 -4.91 6.60 12.95
N GLY A 57 -4.17 6.22 14.00
CA GLY A 57 -3.43 4.95 14.06
C GLY A 57 -4.30 3.73 13.76
N PRO A 58 -5.31 3.44 14.60
CA PRO A 58 -6.22 2.33 14.37
C PRO A 58 -7.09 2.53 13.13
N PHE A 59 -7.50 3.76 12.81
CA PHE A 59 -8.27 4.04 11.59
C PHE A 59 -7.51 3.60 10.33
N VAL A 60 -6.27 4.05 10.16
CA VAL A 60 -5.41 3.64 9.04
C VAL A 60 -5.14 2.14 9.09
N GLY A 61 -4.84 1.57 10.27
CA GLY A 61 -4.59 0.13 10.42
C GLY A 61 -5.75 -0.76 9.96
N VAL A 62 -6.99 -0.39 10.31
CA VAL A 62 -8.20 -1.12 9.87
C VAL A 62 -8.39 -1.01 8.36
N PHE A 63 -8.21 0.18 7.78
CA PHE A 63 -8.33 0.36 6.33
C PHE A 63 -7.26 -0.41 5.56
N GLU A 64 -6.01 -0.36 6.01
CA GLU A 64 -4.91 -1.12 5.41
C GLU A 64 -5.16 -2.63 5.46
N LEU A 65 -5.57 -3.15 6.63
CA LEU A 65 -5.85 -4.57 6.80
C LEU A 65 -7.04 -5.02 5.94
N THR A 66 -8.15 -4.27 5.99
CA THR A 66 -9.38 -4.64 5.28
C THR A 66 -9.18 -4.55 3.77
N CYS A 67 -8.60 -3.46 3.26
CA CYS A 67 -8.35 -3.30 1.83
C CYS A 67 -7.26 -4.25 1.34
N GLY A 68 -6.24 -4.52 2.15
CA GLY A 68 -5.23 -5.53 1.88
C GLY A 68 -5.85 -6.91 1.69
N LEU A 69 -6.72 -7.35 2.60
CA LEU A 69 -7.45 -8.62 2.48
C LEU A 69 -8.35 -8.66 1.24
N LEU A 70 -9.09 -7.58 0.96
CA LEU A 70 -9.91 -7.47 -0.26
C LEU A 70 -9.07 -7.62 -1.53
N ILE A 71 -7.89 -7.01 -1.59
CA ILE A 71 -6.94 -7.15 -2.70
C ILE A 71 -6.42 -8.59 -2.80
N VAL A 72 -6.06 -9.23 -1.69
CA VAL A 72 -5.60 -10.63 -1.68
C VAL A 72 -6.68 -11.56 -2.21
N LEU A 73 -7.93 -11.35 -1.83
CA LEU A 73 -9.07 -12.13 -2.33
C LEU A 73 -9.47 -11.74 -3.76
N GLY A 74 -9.11 -10.53 -4.20
CA GLY A 74 -9.51 -9.99 -5.50
C GLY A 74 -10.99 -9.68 -5.52
N LEU A 75 -11.47 -9.08 -4.43
CA LEU A 75 -12.85 -8.64 -4.27
C LEU A 75 -12.85 -7.11 -4.24
N LEU A 76 -13.62 -6.48 -5.13
CA LEU A 76 -13.68 -5.02 -5.27
C LEU A 76 -12.28 -4.39 -5.38
N THR A 77 -11.38 -5.05 -6.12
CA THR A 77 -9.93 -4.76 -6.11
C THR A 77 -9.64 -3.28 -6.41
N ARG A 78 -10.34 -2.70 -7.39
CA ARG A 78 -10.19 -1.29 -7.77
C ARG A 78 -10.60 -0.34 -6.65
N LEU A 79 -11.73 -0.62 -5.99
CA LEU A 79 -12.24 0.19 -4.89
C LEU A 79 -11.30 0.12 -3.68
N ALA A 80 -10.79 -1.07 -3.37
CA ALA A 80 -9.83 -1.28 -2.28
C ALA A 80 -8.49 -0.54 -2.50
N CYS A 81 -8.07 -0.33 -3.75
CA CYS A 81 -6.84 0.41 -4.05
C CYS A 81 -6.94 1.91 -3.72
N ILE A 82 -8.12 2.53 -3.84
CA ILE A 82 -8.31 3.97 -3.62
C ILE A 82 -7.87 4.41 -2.22
N PRO A 83 -8.39 3.84 -1.11
CA PRO A 83 -7.96 4.25 0.23
C PRO A 83 -6.48 3.95 0.47
N LEU A 84 -5.95 2.83 -0.05
CA LEU A 84 -4.52 2.49 0.10
C LEU A 84 -3.61 3.49 -0.62
N ILE A 85 -3.99 3.96 -1.80
CA ILE A 85 -3.27 5.03 -2.52
C ILE A 85 -3.26 6.30 -1.68
N ILE A 86 -4.40 6.71 -1.12
CA ILE A 86 -4.49 7.91 -0.28
C ILE A 86 -3.56 7.78 0.94
N VAL A 87 -3.59 6.64 1.64
CA VAL A 87 -2.72 6.39 2.79
C VAL A 87 -1.24 6.45 2.39
N MET A 88 -0.84 5.86 1.26
CA MET A 88 0.54 5.94 0.78
C MET A 88 0.95 7.37 0.41
N MET A 89 0.08 8.14 -0.22
CA MET A 89 0.36 9.54 -0.54
C MET A 89 0.59 10.36 0.74
N VAL A 90 -0.27 10.19 1.75
CA VAL A 90 -0.10 10.85 3.06
C VAL A 90 1.19 10.39 3.74
N ALA A 91 1.51 9.10 3.71
CA ALA A 91 2.74 8.56 4.29
C ALA A 91 4.00 9.12 3.62
N ILE A 92 4.02 9.21 2.29
CA ILE A 92 5.15 9.78 1.53
C ILE A 92 5.34 11.26 1.88
N VAL A 93 4.26 12.05 1.88
CA VAL A 93 4.34 13.49 2.19
C VAL A 93 4.75 13.73 3.65
N SER A 94 4.15 13.00 4.59
CA SER A 94 4.38 13.21 6.03
C SER A 94 5.72 12.67 6.52
N THR A 95 6.29 11.64 5.89
CA THR A 95 7.52 11.00 6.39
C THR A 95 8.71 11.18 5.47
N LYS A 96 8.53 11.09 4.15
CA LYS A 96 9.65 11.04 3.20
C LYS A 96 10.09 12.43 2.76
N VAL A 97 9.16 13.37 2.59
CA VAL A 97 9.50 14.76 2.25
C VAL A 97 10.36 15.41 3.36
N PRO A 98 10.02 15.32 4.66
CA PRO A 98 10.91 15.78 5.72
C PRO A 98 12.30 15.12 5.71
N MET A 99 12.38 13.80 5.44
CA MET A 99 13.67 13.09 5.33
C MET A 99 14.53 13.59 4.17
N TRP A 100 13.91 13.99 3.06
CA TRP A 100 14.62 14.58 1.93
C TRP A 100 15.17 15.96 2.27
N LEU A 101 14.35 16.79 2.92
CA LEU A 101 14.68 18.16 3.31
C LEU A 101 15.66 18.23 4.50
N GLY A 102 15.71 17.19 5.32
CA GLY A 102 16.56 17.10 6.52
C GLY A 102 16.11 18.00 7.66
N HIS A 103 14.89 18.54 7.60
CA HIS A 103 14.26 19.35 8.64
C HIS A 103 12.75 19.08 8.67
N ASP A 104 12.10 19.51 9.74
CA ASP A 104 10.67 19.35 9.96
C ASP A 104 9.85 20.11 8.90
N LEU A 105 8.79 19.48 8.39
CA LEU A 105 7.91 20.08 7.38
C LEU A 105 6.57 20.44 7.99
N GLY A 106 6.41 21.70 8.39
CA GLY A 106 5.17 22.18 9.00
C GLY A 106 4.88 21.45 10.31
N ILE A 107 3.84 20.63 10.34
CA ILE A 107 3.49 19.80 11.51
C ILE A 107 4.24 18.47 11.56
N PHE A 108 4.98 18.12 10.51
CA PHE A 108 5.62 16.81 10.38
C PHE A 108 7.06 16.82 10.87
N HIS A 109 7.35 15.99 11.87
CA HIS A 109 8.69 15.85 12.43
C HIS A 109 9.51 14.82 11.67
N VAL A 110 10.76 15.16 11.41
CA VAL A 110 11.68 14.26 10.71
C VAL A 110 12.11 13.11 11.62
N ALA A 111 12.14 11.89 11.08
CA ALA A 111 12.68 10.75 11.82
C ALA A 111 14.20 10.88 11.97
N SER A 112 14.77 10.38 13.07
CA SER A 112 16.23 10.41 13.28
C SER A 112 16.95 9.42 12.35
N LEU A 113 17.58 9.92 11.29
CA LEU A 113 18.45 9.14 10.40
C LEU A 113 19.93 9.48 10.58
N SER A 114 20.80 8.52 10.27
CA SER A 114 22.26 8.71 10.26
C SER A 114 22.73 9.70 9.21
N ARG A 115 21.99 9.82 8.09
CA ARG A 115 22.23 10.76 7.01
C ARG A 115 20.92 11.17 6.36
N TYR A 116 20.72 12.46 6.18
CA TYR A 116 19.59 13.01 5.42
C TYR A 116 19.95 13.30 3.97
N GLY A 117 18.92 13.56 3.17
CA GLY A 117 19.05 13.91 1.76
C GLY A 117 18.36 12.92 0.83
N PHE A 118 18.45 13.20 -0.47
CA PHE A 118 17.70 12.49 -1.50
C PHE A 118 17.92 10.98 -1.47
N TRP A 119 19.17 10.52 -1.38
CA TRP A 119 19.49 9.10 -1.43
C TRP A 119 18.99 8.32 -0.21
N SER A 120 19.03 8.92 0.98
CA SER A 120 18.48 8.30 2.19
C SER A 120 16.96 8.22 2.12
N MET A 121 16.31 9.32 1.73
CA MET A 121 14.86 9.32 1.51
C MET A 121 14.46 8.29 0.47
N ALA A 122 15.13 8.26 -0.68
CA ALA A 122 14.83 7.32 -1.76
C ALA A 122 14.99 5.87 -1.29
N HIS A 123 16.04 5.57 -0.50
CA HIS A 123 16.27 4.24 0.06
C HIS A 123 15.18 3.81 1.02
N GLU A 124 14.75 4.71 1.90
CA GLU A 124 13.66 4.48 2.86
C GLU A 124 12.28 4.42 2.18
N ALA A 125 12.08 5.17 1.08
CA ALA A 125 10.80 5.29 0.38
C ALA A 125 10.55 4.15 -0.64
N ARG A 126 11.51 3.24 -0.86
CA ARG A 126 11.38 2.17 -1.87
C ARG A 126 10.10 1.36 -1.70
N ASN A 127 9.79 0.98 -0.46
CA ASN A 127 8.58 0.20 -0.17
C ASN A 127 7.31 1.03 -0.44
N ASP A 128 7.29 2.30 -0.04
CA ASP A 128 6.17 3.23 -0.28
C ASP A 128 5.88 3.38 -1.79
N PHE A 129 6.92 3.58 -2.60
CA PHE A 129 6.75 3.67 -4.05
C PHE A 129 6.33 2.35 -4.69
N CYS A 130 6.89 1.22 -4.25
CA CYS A 130 6.48 -0.10 -4.75
C CYS A 130 5.00 -0.38 -4.44
N MET A 131 4.53 -0.06 -3.23
CA MET A 131 3.13 -0.19 -2.85
C MET A 131 2.23 0.73 -3.67
N LEU A 132 2.60 2.02 -3.80
CA LEU A 132 1.84 2.99 -4.55
C LEU A 132 1.68 2.58 -6.02
N LEU A 133 2.78 2.21 -6.67
CA LEU A 133 2.77 1.75 -8.06
C LEU A 133 2.01 0.42 -8.22
N GLY A 134 2.14 -0.49 -7.25
CA GLY A 134 1.37 -1.74 -7.22
C GLY A 134 -0.14 -1.49 -7.12
N CYS A 135 -0.57 -0.58 -6.25
CA CYS A 135 -1.97 -0.16 -6.14
C CYS A 135 -2.46 0.53 -7.42
N LEU A 136 -1.64 1.39 -8.05
CA LEU A 136 -2.00 2.04 -9.32
C LEU A 136 -2.17 1.01 -10.44
N TYR A 137 -1.27 0.02 -10.52
CA TYR A 137 -1.41 -1.09 -11.47
C TYR A 137 -2.74 -1.85 -11.25
N LEU A 138 -3.06 -2.20 -10.00
CA LEU A 138 -4.31 -2.89 -9.67
C LEU A 138 -5.56 -2.03 -9.89
N LEU A 139 -5.44 -0.71 -9.76
CA LEU A 139 -6.51 0.24 -10.07
C LEU A 139 -6.80 0.28 -11.59
N ILE A 140 -5.75 0.21 -12.43
CA ILE A 140 -5.84 0.24 -13.90
C ILE A 140 -6.32 -1.11 -14.45
N GLU A 141 -5.64 -2.20 -14.09
CA GLU A 141 -5.87 -3.55 -14.62
C GLU A 141 -7.02 -4.29 -13.90
N GLY A 142 -7.25 -4.02 -12.61
CA GLY A 142 -8.22 -4.72 -11.77
C GLY A 142 -7.68 -6.02 -11.15
N GLY A 143 -8.58 -6.90 -10.69
CA GLY A 143 -8.22 -8.10 -9.92
C GLY A 143 -7.63 -9.28 -10.72
N GLY A 144 -7.70 -9.21 -12.06
CA GLY A 144 -7.26 -10.28 -12.97
C GLY A 144 -8.16 -11.53 -12.97
N ARG A 145 -7.83 -12.51 -13.81
CA ARG A 145 -8.59 -13.76 -14.02
C ARG A 145 -8.74 -14.66 -12.78
N TRP A 146 -7.86 -14.52 -11.79
CA TRP A 146 -7.88 -15.28 -10.52
C TRP A 146 -8.57 -14.49 -9.39
N SER A 147 -9.35 -13.47 -9.71
CA SER A 147 -10.10 -12.68 -8.72
C SER A 147 -11.46 -13.31 -8.42
N LEU A 148 -11.96 -13.08 -7.19
CA LEU A 148 -13.36 -13.37 -6.87
C LEU A 148 -14.30 -12.52 -7.73
N ASP A 149 -13.92 -11.27 -8.03
CA ASP A 149 -14.64 -10.40 -8.96
C ASP A 149 -14.90 -11.11 -10.32
N ALA A 150 -13.87 -11.72 -10.91
CA ALA A 150 -13.98 -12.46 -12.17
C ALA A 150 -14.86 -13.71 -12.05
N ARG A 151 -14.78 -14.44 -10.92
CA ARG A 151 -15.62 -15.63 -10.67
C ARG A 151 -17.11 -15.25 -10.52
N ILE A 152 -17.42 -14.17 -9.78
CA ILE A 152 -18.79 -13.69 -9.59
C ILE A 152 -19.40 -13.30 -10.94
N LEU A 153 -18.63 -12.61 -11.80
CA LEU A 153 -19.11 -12.21 -13.12
C LEU A 153 -19.33 -13.43 -14.04
N ALA A 154 -18.43 -14.40 -14.02
CA ALA A 154 -18.57 -15.64 -14.80
C ALA A 154 -19.80 -16.47 -14.38
N HIS A 155 -20.07 -16.58 -13.07
CA HIS A 155 -21.27 -17.26 -12.58
C HIS A 155 -22.57 -16.56 -13.01
N ARG A 156 -22.60 -15.22 -13.05
CA ARG A 156 -23.77 -14.47 -13.54
C ARG A 156 -24.01 -14.68 -15.04
N ALA A 157 -22.95 -14.77 -15.83
CA ALA A 157 -23.05 -15.01 -17.27
C ALA A 157 -23.58 -16.42 -17.63
N LEU A 158 -23.35 -17.42 -16.77
CA LEU A 158 -23.86 -18.78 -16.96
C LEU A 158 -25.29 -18.99 -16.47
N SER A 159 -25.83 -18.02 -15.70
CA SER A 159 -27.18 -18.09 -15.12
C SER A 159 -28.23 -17.32 -15.93
N CYS A 160 -27.84 -16.77 -17.09
CA CYS A 160 -28.66 -15.98 -18.00
C CYS A 160 -28.71 -16.66 -19.37
#